data_AF-A0A971T650-F1
#
_entry.id   AF-A0A971T650-F1
#
_cell.length_a   1.000
_cell.length_b   1.000
_cell.length_c   1.000
_cell.angle_alpha   90.00
_cell.angle_beta   90.00
_cell.angle_gamma   90.00
#
_symmetry.space_group_name_H-M   'P 1'
#
loop_
_entity.id
_entity.type
_entity.pdbx_description
1 polymer ?
#
loop_
_entity_poly.entity_id
_entity_poly.type
_entity_poly.pdbx_seq_one_letter_code
_entity_poly.pdbx_strand_id
1 'polypeptide(L)'
;MAFAEDDGARDKKPTRIAVVRCETVSEVCPGVACFKAFNHRKQSFKPYDQDAEIIGYFTCGGCPGRRVSRLVDSLKKHGLDVVHLSSCMKLSGNYPPCPHYDEIRKNIESKGIEVVDGTHH
;
A
#
# COMPACT_ATOMS: atom_id res chain seq x y z
N MET A 1 -13.96 21.61 -7.29
CA MET A 1 -12.54 21.24 -7.13
C MET A 1 -12.22 20.28 -8.24
N ALA A 2 -11.33 20.63 -9.17
CA ALA A 2 -10.86 19.69 -10.17
C ALA A 2 -9.90 18.71 -9.48
N PHE A 3 -10.14 17.41 -9.61
CA PHE A 3 -9.13 16.42 -9.27
C PHE A 3 -8.08 16.43 -10.37
N ALA A 4 -6.81 16.26 -10.02
CA ALA A 4 -5.79 15.98 -11.03
C ALA A 4 -6.10 14.59 -11.62
N GLU A 5 -6.62 14.57 -12.84
CA GLU A 5 -6.89 13.35 -13.59
C GLU A 5 -5.67 12.98 -14.43
N ASP A 6 -5.57 11.70 -14.81
CA ASP A 6 -4.47 11.21 -15.65
C ASP A 6 -4.60 11.83 -17.06
N ASP A 7 -3.69 12.74 -17.42
CA ASP A 7 -3.68 13.50 -18.68
C ASP A 7 -3.33 12.63 -19.91
N GLY A 8 -3.88 11.41 -20.03
CA GLY A 8 -4.00 10.59 -21.25
C GLY A 8 -2.74 10.29 -22.10
N ALA A 9 -1.56 10.79 -21.74
CA ALA A 9 -0.39 10.91 -22.63
C ALA A 9 0.73 9.94 -22.28
N ARG A 10 0.42 8.82 -21.62
CA ARG A 10 1.40 7.79 -21.27
C ARG A 10 1.30 6.60 -22.20
N ASP A 11 2.38 6.35 -22.94
CA ASP A 11 2.55 5.25 -23.89
C ASP A 11 2.44 3.86 -23.20
N LYS A 12 2.80 3.81 -21.90
CA LYS A 12 2.68 2.63 -21.05
C LYS A 12 1.78 2.93 -19.84
N LYS A 13 0.86 2.02 -19.51
CA LYS A 13 0.06 2.14 -18.28
C LYS A 13 0.98 1.94 -17.07
N PRO A 14 1.12 2.93 -16.18
CA PRO A 14 1.96 2.79 -14.98
C PRO A 14 1.37 1.74 -14.04
N THR A 15 2.23 1.04 -13.30
CA THR A 15 1.77 0.20 -12.18
C THR A 15 1.28 1.08 -11.04
N ARG A 16 0.02 0.92 -10.66
CA ARG A 16 -0.61 1.70 -9.60
C ARG A 16 -0.64 0.92 -8.30
N ILE A 17 0.03 1.47 -7.29
CA ILE A 17 0.33 0.82 -6.03
C ILE A 17 -0.43 1.52 -4.90
N ALA A 18 -0.92 0.76 -3.95
CA ALA A 18 -1.35 1.28 -2.66
C ALA A 18 -0.51 0.68 -1.53
N VAL A 19 -0.31 1.44 -0.46
CA VAL A 19 0.42 1.00 0.72
C VAL A 19 -0.50 1.08 1.94
N VAL A 20 -0.65 -0.04 2.63
CA VAL A 20 -1.36 -0.15 3.90
C VAL A 20 -0.35 -0.18 5.04
N ARG A 21 -0.62 0.59 6.09
CA ARG A 21 0.22 0.69 7.30
C ARG A 21 -0.53 0.31 8.57
N CYS A 22 0.22 -0.03 9.60
CA CYS A 22 -0.33 -0.15 10.95
C CYS A 22 -0.85 1.22 11.42
N GLU A 23 -2.06 1.24 11.98
CA GLU A 23 -2.67 2.44 12.58
C GLU A 23 -1.80 2.99 13.72
N THR A 24 -1.46 2.13 14.69
CA THR A 24 -0.68 2.53 15.87
C THR A 24 0.69 3.09 15.51
N VAL A 25 1.41 2.44 14.60
CA VAL A 25 2.75 2.92 14.18
C VAL A 25 2.63 4.23 13.38
N SER A 26 1.51 4.47 12.71
CA SER A 26 1.33 5.70 11.92
C SER A 26 1.26 6.98 12.76
N GLU A 27 0.94 6.87 14.06
CA GLU A 27 0.91 8.01 14.99
C GLU A 27 2.30 8.63 15.18
N VAL A 28 3.36 7.82 15.04
CA VAL A 28 4.76 8.25 15.23
C VAL A 28 5.62 8.07 13.99
N CYS A 29 5.09 7.45 12.93
CA CYS A 29 5.79 7.21 11.68
C CYS A 29 5.08 7.88 10.51
N PRO A 30 5.66 8.95 9.92
CA PRO A 30 5.08 9.61 8.74
C PRO A 30 5.28 8.82 7.45
N GLY A 31 6.10 7.76 7.46
CA GLY A 31 6.32 6.92 6.28
C GLY A 31 7.53 7.25 5.42
N VAL A 32 8.41 8.15 5.88
CA VAL A 32 9.57 8.63 5.12
C VAL A 32 10.40 7.51 4.50
N ALA A 33 10.69 6.44 5.27
CA ALA A 33 11.47 5.31 4.75
C ALA A 33 10.71 4.51 3.67
N CYS A 34 9.39 4.37 3.78
CA CYS A 34 8.55 3.72 2.77
C CYS A 34 8.60 4.52 1.46
N PHE A 35 8.43 5.85 1.54
CA PHE A 35 8.50 6.72 0.35
C PHE A 35 9.90 6.76 -0.24
N LYS A 36 10.97 6.81 0.57
CA LYS A 36 12.34 6.71 0.05
C LYS A 36 12.58 5.38 -0.67
N ALA A 37 12.10 4.27 -0.12
CA ALA A 37 12.22 2.96 -0.77
C ALA A 37 11.48 2.93 -2.11
N PHE A 38 10.28 3.50 -2.17
CA PHE A 38 9.53 3.64 -3.41
C PHE A 38 10.25 4.56 -4.41
N ASN A 39 10.54 5.82 -4.04
CA ASN A 39 11.15 6.82 -4.92
C ASN A 39 12.50 6.39 -5.49
N HIS A 40 13.26 5.57 -4.76
CA HIS A 40 14.55 5.05 -5.22
C HIS A 40 14.47 3.61 -5.75
N ARG A 41 13.28 3.02 -5.87
CA ARG A 41 13.04 1.62 -6.29
C ARG A 41 13.94 0.62 -5.55
N LYS A 42 13.91 0.68 -4.21
CA LYS A 42 14.67 -0.20 -3.31
C LYS A 42 13.75 -1.18 -2.59
N GLN A 43 14.35 -2.23 -2.04
CA GLN A 43 13.66 -3.25 -1.22
C GLN A 43 12.46 -3.85 -1.97
N SER A 44 11.28 -3.89 -1.35
CA SER A 44 10.06 -4.44 -1.96
C SER A 44 9.62 -3.70 -3.23
N PHE A 45 10.19 -2.54 -3.55
CA PHE A 45 9.87 -1.76 -4.76
C PHE A 45 10.87 -1.95 -5.92
N LYS A 46 11.90 -2.81 -5.79
CA LYS A 46 12.87 -3.10 -6.86
C LYS A 46 12.25 -3.57 -8.18
N PRO A 47 11.17 -4.39 -8.19
CA PRO A 47 10.60 -4.90 -9.43
C PRO A 47 9.83 -3.87 -10.26
N TYR A 48 9.53 -2.68 -9.72
CA TYR A 48 8.68 -1.70 -10.39
C TYR A 48 9.47 -0.71 -11.26
N ASP A 49 8.90 -0.39 -12.41
CA ASP A 49 9.40 0.66 -13.30
C ASP A 49 9.32 2.06 -12.67
N GLN A 50 10.06 3.02 -13.24
CA GLN A 50 10.13 4.40 -12.72
C GLN A 50 8.81 5.17 -12.82
N ASP A 51 7.93 4.76 -13.74
CA ASP A 51 6.61 5.35 -13.95
C ASP A 51 5.54 4.82 -12.98
N ALA A 52 5.83 3.78 -12.19
CA ALA A 52 4.90 3.29 -11.17
C ALA A 52 4.54 4.39 -10.15
N GLU A 53 3.31 4.34 -9.64
CA GLU A 53 2.70 5.40 -8.83
C GLU A 53 2.13 4.86 -7.53
N ILE A 54 2.31 5.58 -6.42
CA ILE A 54 1.51 5.35 -5.21
C ILE A 54 0.23 6.16 -5.33
N ILE A 55 -0.89 5.48 -5.56
CA ILE A 55 -2.23 6.08 -5.66
C ILE A 55 -2.99 6.02 -4.32
N GLY A 56 -2.44 5.35 -3.31
CA GLY A 56 -3.03 5.25 -1.98
C GLY A 56 -1.99 4.98 -0.91
N TYR A 57 -2.04 5.75 0.18
CA TYR A 57 -1.17 5.57 1.34
C TYR A 57 -1.97 5.75 2.62
N PHE A 58 -2.39 4.65 3.24
CA PHE A 58 -3.37 4.70 4.33
C PHE A 58 -3.12 3.61 5.37
N THR A 59 -3.84 3.69 6.48
CA THR A 59 -3.69 2.78 7.61
C THR A 59 -4.77 1.70 7.62
N CYS A 60 -4.52 0.59 8.32
CA CYS A 60 -5.50 -0.48 8.47
C CYS A 60 -6.75 -0.05 9.27
N GLY A 61 -6.68 1.02 10.06
CA GLY A 61 -7.80 1.53 10.85
C GLY A 61 -8.02 0.81 12.18
N GLY A 62 -7.08 -0.01 12.66
CA GLY A 62 -7.17 -0.72 13.94
C GLY A 62 -8.22 -1.84 14.02
N CYS A 63 -8.99 -2.05 12.95
CA CYS A 63 -10.02 -3.07 12.79
C CYS A 63 -9.47 -4.23 11.92
N PRO A 64 -10.05 -5.46 11.90
CA PRO A 64 -9.56 -6.62 11.13
C PRO A 64 -9.58 -6.50 9.59
N GLY A 65 -9.43 -5.30 9.03
CA GLY A 65 -9.36 -5.06 7.58
C GLY A 65 -10.62 -4.47 6.96
N ARG A 66 -11.67 -4.17 7.74
CA ARG A 66 -12.91 -3.56 7.20
C ARG A 66 -12.63 -2.25 6.46
N ARG A 67 -11.76 -1.38 7.02
CA ARG A 67 -11.33 -0.14 6.37
C ARG A 67 -10.53 -0.44 5.10
N VAL A 68 -9.56 -1.36 5.19
CA VAL A 68 -8.70 -1.74 4.06
C VAL A 68 -9.52 -2.23 2.88
N SER A 69 -10.45 -3.16 3.13
CA SER A 69 -11.37 -3.70 2.15
C SER A 69 -12.11 -2.59 1.38
N ARG A 70 -12.73 -1.64 2.09
CA ARG A 70 -13.47 -0.53 1.45
C ARG A 70 -12.58 0.41 0.64
N LEU A 71 -11.40 0.72 1.15
CA LEU A 71 -10.46 1.60 0.44
C LEU A 71 -9.90 0.94 -0.81
N VAL A 72 -9.64 -0.38 -0.76
CA VAL A 72 -9.28 -1.16 -1.95
C VAL A 72 -10.39 -1.11 -3.00
N ASP A 73 -11.67 -1.26 -2.63
CA ASP A 73 -12.77 -1.15 -3.61
C ASP A 73 -12.83 0.24 -4.26
N SER A 74 -12.54 1.29 -3.51
CA SER A 74 -12.44 2.65 -4.06
C SER A 74 -11.26 2.76 -5.02
N LEU A 75 -10.08 2.31 -4.62
CA LEU A 75 -8.85 2.40 -5.41
C LEU A 75 -8.89 1.55 -6.69
N LYS A 76 -9.64 0.44 -6.70
CA LYS A 76 -9.89 -0.35 -7.92
C LYS A 76 -10.52 0.49 -9.04
N LYS A 77 -11.40 1.43 -8.70
CA LYS A 77 -12.01 2.37 -9.67
C LYS A 77 -10.98 3.31 -10.30
N HIS A 78 -9.84 3.47 -9.65
CA HIS A 78 -8.69 4.25 -10.12
C HIS A 78 -7.56 3.35 -10.66
N GLY A 79 -7.84 2.09 -10.96
CA GLY A 79 -6.91 1.18 -11.62
C GLY A 79 -5.80 0.63 -10.72
N LEU A 80 -6.05 0.46 -9.42
CA LEU A 80 -5.15 -0.22 -8.49
C LEU A 80 -4.72 -1.60 -9.02
N ASP A 81 -3.41 -1.84 -9.10
CA ASP A 81 -2.84 -3.11 -9.52
C ASP A 81 -2.28 -3.91 -8.32
N VAL A 82 -1.58 -3.25 -7.39
CA VAL A 82 -0.88 -3.92 -6.28
C VAL A 82 -1.09 -3.22 -4.94
N VAL A 83 -1.22 -3.98 -3.86
CA VAL A 83 -1.21 -3.47 -2.48
C VAL A 83 0.01 -3.97 -1.72
N HIS A 84 0.80 -3.04 -1.18
CA HIS A 84 1.83 -3.34 -0.20
C HIS A 84 1.28 -3.31 1.22
N LEU A 85 1.44 -4.42 1.95
CA LEU A 85 1.29 -4.41 3.41
C LEU A 85 2.63 -4.04 4.03
N SER A 86 2.69 -2.89 4.71
CA SER A 86 3.95 -2.33 5.18
C SER A 86 4.66 -3.20 6.19
N SER A 87 6.00 -3.13 6.20
CA SER A 87 6.84 -3.89 7.12
C SER A 87 6.45 -3.70 8.60
N CYS A 88 5.94 -2.51 8.97
CA CYS A 88 5.48 -2.21 10.34
C CYS A 88 4.30 -3.05 10.80
N MET A 89 3.59 -3.74 9.91
CA MET A 89 2.49 -4.64 10.28
C MET A 89 2.98 -6.03 10.72
N LYS A 90 4.20 -6.44 10.31
CA LYS A 90 4.82 -7.73 10.70
C LYS A 90 6.00 -7.57 11.65
N LEU A 91 6.56 -6.36 11.76
CA LEU A 91 7.71 -6.08 12.61
C LEU A 91 7.42 -6.48 14.06
N SER A 92 8.29 -7.32 14.61
CA SER A 92 8.36 -7.68 16.02
C SER A 92 9.46 -6.83 16.64
N GLY A 93 9.08 -5.83 17.42
CA GLY A 93 10.00 -4.88 18.05
C GLY A 93 9.27 -4.14 19.17
N ASN A 94 9.32 -2.81 19.16
CA ASN A 94 8.60 -1.97 20.11
C ASN A 94 7.06 -2.07 20.01
N TYR A 95 6.55 -2.67 18.94
CA TYR A 95 5.13 -2.93 18.73
C TYR A 95 4.92 -4.42 18.45
N PRO A 96 3.83 -5.01 18.98
CA PRO A 96 3.47 -6.37 18.65
C PRO A 96 3.09 -6.49 17.17
N PRO A 97 3.36 -7.65 16.53
CA PRO A 97 2.92 -7.89 15.15
C PRO A 97 1.39 -7.82 15.06
N CYS A 98 0.88 -7.40 13.90
CA CYS A 98 -0.55 -7.26 13.68
C CYS A 98 -1.25 -8.63 13.74
N PRO A 99 -2.21 -8.86 14.64
CA PRO A 99 -2.92 -10.13 14.74
C PRO A 99 -3.85 -10.40 13.54
N HIS A 100 -4.17 -9.36 12.76
CA HIS A 100 -5.08 -9.43 11.61
C HIS A 100 -4.35 -9.42 10.26
N TYR A 101 -3.03 -9.61 10.24
CA TYR A 101 -2.23 -9.50 9.03
C TYR A 101 -2.75 -10.42 7.91
N ASP A 102 -2.89 -11.71 8.22
CA ASP A 102 -3.31 -12.73 7.24
C ASP A 102 -4.77 -12.54 6.81
N GLU A 103 -5.63 -12.07 7.71
CA GLU A 103 -7.02 -11.75 7.39
C GLU A 103 -7.10 -10.56 6.42
N ILE A 104 -6.33 -9.51 6.67
CA ILE A 104 -6.22 -8.35 5.78
C ILE A 104 -5.69 -8.79 4.40
N ARG A 105 -4.62 -9.59 4.39
CA ARG A 105 -4.01 -10.13 3.16
C ARG A 105 -5.04 -10.90 2.33
N LYS A 106 -5.69 -11.90 2.93
CA LYS A 106 -6.74 -12.70 2.27
C LYS A 106 -7.91 -11.86 1.78
N ASN A 107 -8.32 -10.84 2.54
CA ASN A 107 -9.40 -9.94 2.15
C ASN A 107 -9.07 -9.05 0.95
N ILE A 108 -7.80 -8.74 0.72
CA ILE A 108 -7.35 -8.01 -0.47
C ILE A 108 -7.22 -8.97 -1.65
N GLU A 109 -6.58 -10.14 -1.44
CA GLU A 109 -6.40 -11.16 -2.48
C GLU A 109 -7.74 -11.67 -3.02
N SER A 110 -8.76 -11.83 -2.18
CA SER A 110 -10.12 -12.23 -2.61
C SER A 110 -10.80 -11.22 -3.54
N LYS A 111 -10.28 -10.00 -3.64
CA LYS A 111 -10.74 -8.96 -4.58
C LYS A 111 -9.98 -8.98 -5.90
N GLY A 112 -9.07 -9.94 -6.11
CA GLY A 112 -8.24 -10.07 -7.30
C GLY A 112 -7.13 -9.02 -7.37
N ILE A 113 -6.65 -8.54 -6.22
CA ILE A 113 -5.54 -7.58 -6.13
C ILE A 113 -4.31 -8.29 -5.56
N GLU A 114 -3.17 -8.10 -6.22
CA GLU A 114 -1.90 -8.66 -5.76
C GLU A 114 -1.48 -8.00 -4.44
N VAL A 115 -1.01 -8.82 -3.49
CA VAL A 115 -0.50 -8.35 -2.20
C VAL A 115 0.98 -8.66 -2.08
N VAL A 116 1.77 -7.60 -1.89
CA VAL A 116 3.21 -7.69 -1.63
C VAL A 116 3.49 -7.38 -0.16
N ASP A 117 4.29 -8.23 0.46
CA ASP A 117 4.73 -8.04 1.83
C ASP A 117 5.93 -7.06 1.88
N GLY A 118 5.84 -6.07 2.77
CA GLY A 118 6.94 -5.15 3.07
C GLY A 118 6.97 -3.89 2.21
N THR A 119 7.84 -2.97 2.62
CA THR A 119 8.09 -1.70 1.91
C THR A 119 9.58 -1.39 1.87
N HIS A 120 10.16 -0.98 3.00
CA HIS A 120 11.54 -0.51 3.09
C HIS A 120 12.48 -1.45 3.87
N HIS A 121 11.99 -2.62 4.24
CA HIS A 121 12.78 -3.73 4.79
C HIS A 121 12.82 -4.84 3.76
#